data_AF-A0A8K1CSR1-F1
#
_entry.id   AF-A0A8K1CSR1-F1
#
_cell.length_a   1.000
_cell.length_b   1.000
_cell.length_c   1.000
_cell.angle_alpha   90.00
_cell.angle_beta   90.00
_cell.angle_gamma   90.00
#
_symmetry.space_group_name_H-M   'P 1'
#
loop_
_entity.id
_entity.type
_entity.pdbx_description
1 polymer ?
#
loop_
_entity_poly.entity_id
_entity_poly.type
_entity_poly.pdbx_seq_one_letter_code
_entity_poly.pdbx_strand_id
1 'polypeptide(L)'
;MMREVFEAFLTDPVRVNEDVFALWLEGRHANDALAVRLRSPHESLSIIGDDHKMRELLWRDTVDQYRLYEKLEHYLMQPSLFRSQLLFQIPPIQQYFMIERYYSLDGHVARWLVGKKLTTAKIQKDLDEISEQSQRTLKSCRRQLENLRRVYSAMEERNFQGVCCKAVGEIFSLSEKLASKYSCVLFLLHARLEVHPTHRTTSFLTWHDLLFIAAVIMVHWVPQRKTAPVLLRTESAPAPMTTTSDTLSTPLPSPGFGALSPPPVVIPQVSLGTFDNPAEVCFRSNDKNQVWPKLSVLQERLVPTSVRGSVGLDLSTTLTNGLRDLKAHLINDSETLAIYRENVMTHLKELYDGNEMKQLSVKLYLVVHGLLTIGAGLSQPKELKDLLGNLVSMVIRVLHDCGIQRTQLDDVFTALIDSLPKLDVWYLHGLETRSALLASWERFLSVTRVLVLLMFDRGSLSSQ
;
A
#
# COMPACT_ATOMS: atom_id res chain seq x y z
N MET A 1 -24.38 -49.52 -34.04
CA MET A 1 -23.57 -48.30 -34.25
C MET A 1 -23.46 -47.62 -32.90
N MET A 2 -22.35 -47.79 -32.20
CA MET A 2 -22.16 -47.26 -30.84
C MET A 2 -21.89 -45.76 -30.98
N ARG A 3 -22.79 -44.93 -30.42
CA ARG A 3 -22.65 -43.47 -30.43
C ARG A 3 -21.57 -43.13 -29.41
N GLU A 4 -20.37 -42.77 -29.85
CA GLU A 4 -19.38 -42.17 -28.95
C GLU A 4 -19.97 -40.88 -28.38
N VAL A 5 -20.05 -40.80 -27.04
CA VAL A 5 -20.66 -39.66 -26.34
C VAL A 5 -19.59 -38.70 -25.81
N PHE A 6 -18.37 -39.18 -25.55
CA PHE A 6 -17.23 -38.35 -25.14
C PHE A 6 -15.89 -39.04 -25.46
N GLU A 7 -14.87 -38.25 -25.80
CA GLU A 7 -13.48 -38.66 -25.97
C GLU A 7 -12.68 -38.15 -24.76
N ALA A 8 -11.89 -39.02 -24.11
CA ALA A 8 -11.11 -38.67 -22.92
C ALA A 8 -9.61 -38.79 -23.22
N PHE A 9 -8.87 -37.70 -23.02
CA PHE A 9 -7.42 -37.64 -23.19
C PHE A 9 -6.75 -37.51 -21.82
N LEU A 10 -5.96 -38.51 -21.43
CA LEU A 10 -5.20 -38.52 -20.18
C LEU A 10 -3.77 -38.09 -20.49
N THR A 11 -3.36 -36.93 -20.00
CA THR A 11 -1.97 -36.46 -20.05
C THR A 11 -1.35 -36.56 -18.67
N ASP A 12 -0.03 -36.73 -18.63
CA ASP A 12 0.72 -36.47 -17.41
C ASP A 12 0.44 -35.04 -16.92
N PRO A 13 0.27 -34.83 -15.60
CA PRO A 13 0.06 -33.51 -15.06
C PRO A 13 1.24 -32.61 -15.40
N VAL A 14 0.96 -31.39 -15.83
CA VAL A 14 2.01 -30.41 -16.16
C VAL A 14 2.74 -30.04 -14.87
N ARG A 15 4.00 -30.46 -14.75
CA ARG A 15 4.85 -30.12 -13.61
C ARG A 15 5.63 -28.85 -13.92
N VAL A 16 5.21 -27.73 -13.35
CA VAL A 16 5.96 -26.47 -13.46
C VAL A 16 7.18 -26.51 -12.54
N ASN A 17 8.35 -26.26 -13.11
CA ASN A 17 9.59 -26.13 -12.33
C ASN A 17 9.73 -24.67 -11.85
N GLU A 18 9.60 -24.46 -10.54
CA GLU A 18 9.57 -23.13 -9.93
C GLU A 18 10.86 -22.31 -10.16
N ASP A 19 12.02 -22.95 -10.10
CA ASP A 19 13.32 -22.30 -10.33
C ASP A 19 13.46 -21.85 -11.78
N VAL A 20 13.08 -22.73 -12.71
CA VAL A 20 13.08 -22.41 -14.15
C VAL A 20 12.07 -21.31 -14.45
N PHE A 21 10.90 -21.34 -13.79
CA PHE A 21 9.89 -20.31 -13.93
C PHE A 21 10.42 -18.95 -13.42
N ALA A 22 11.10 -18.91 -12.28
CA ALA A 22 11.74 -17.71 -11.78
C ALA A 22 12.79 -17.15 -12.76
N LEU A 23 13.63 -18.00 -13.37
CA LEU A 23 14.62 -17.59 -14.37
C LEU A 23 13.96 -17.07 -15.66
N TRP A 24 12.86 -17.69 -16.09
CA TRP A 24 12.06 -17.21 -17.22
C TRP A 24 11.42 -15.84 -16.93
N LEU A 25 10.90 -15.64 -15.72
CA LEU A 25 10.41 -14.35 -15.24
C LEU A 25 11.55 -13.30 -15.19
N GLU A 26 12.75 -13.68 -14.77
CA GLU A 26 13.91 -12.80 -14.85
C GLU A 26 14.32 -12.47 -16.28
N GLY A 27 13.72 -13.09 -17.29
CA GLY A 27 13.99 -12.85 -18.70
C GLY A 27 15.27 -13.50 -19.20
N ARG A 28 15.85 -14.44 -18.44
CA ARG A 28 17.01 -15.23 -18.86
C ARG A 28 16.63 -16.20 -19.95
N HIS A 29 17.56 -16.51 -20.86
CA HIS A 29 17.31 -17.51 -21.89
C HIS A 29 17.50 -18.94 -21.35
N ALA A 30 16.98 -19.93 -22.06
CA ALA A 30 17.05 -21.33 -21.65
C ALA A 30 18.50 -21.82 -21.40
N ASN A 31 19.47 -21.31 -22.17
CA ASN A 31 20.90 -21.63 -21.99
C ASN A 31 21.42 -21.17 -20.62
N ASP A 32 21.09 -19.95 -20.22
CA ASP A 32 21.50 -19.39 -18.93
C ASP A 32 20.83 -20.14 -17.78
N ALA A 33 19.56 -20.50 -17.97
CA ALA A 33 18.82 -21.28 -16.99
C ALA A 33 19.41 -22.68 -16.81
N LEU A 34 19.81 -23.36 -17.90
CA LEU A 34 20.53 -24.62 -17.82
C LEU A 34 21.83 -24.47 -17.02
N ALA A 35 22.61 -23.42 -17.27
CA ALA A 35 23.85 -23.18 -16.55
C ALA A 35 23.62 -22.98 -15.04
N VAL A 36 22.51 -22.36 -14.63
CA VAL A 36 22.12 -22.23 -13.22
C VAL A 36 21.72 -23.58 -12.63
N ARG A 37 20.92 -24.37 -13.36
CA ARG A 37 20.49 -25.71 -12.92
C ARG A 37 21.65 -26.67 -12.74
N LEU A 38 22.65 -26.62 -13.64
CA LEU A 38 23.85 -27.46 -13.55
C LEU A 38 24.74 -27.12 -12.33
N ARG A 39 24.66 -25.90 -11.81
CA ARG A 39 25.40 -25.48 -10.60
C ARG A 39 24.65 -25.78 -9.31
N SER A 40 23.37 -26.12 -9.38
CA SER A 40 22.55 -26.38 -8.20
C SER A 40 22.85 -27.78 -7.67
N PRO A 41 23.24 -27.93 -6.39
CA PRO A 41 23.50 -29.23 -5.80
C PRO A 41 22.16 -29.96 -5.62
N HIS A 42 21.83 -30.84 -6.55
CA HIS A 42 20.67 -31.71 -6.37
C HIS A 42 21.10 -33.05 -5.77
N GLU A 43 20.53 -33.37 -4.60
CA GLU A 43 20.67 -34.67 -3.93
C GLU A 43 20.10 -35.84 -4.74
N SER A 44 19.22 -35.59 -5.71
CA SER A 44 18.55 -36.63 -6.52
C SER A 44 19.27 -37.01 -7.83
N LEU A 45 20.39 -36.36 -8.16
CA LEU A 45 21.02 -36.46 -9.49
C LEU A 45 22.22 -37.41 -9.58
N SER A 46 22.66 -38.00 -8.46
CA SER A 46 23.75 -38.99 -8.39
C SER A 46 23.40 -40.38 -8.95
N ILE A 47 22.19 -40.56 -9.48
CA ILE A 47 21.67 -41.87 -9.94
C ILE A 47 22.07 -42.18 -11.39
N ILE A 48 22.31 -41.15 -12.23
CA ILE A 48 22.69 -41.33 -13.63
C ILE A 48 24.19 -41.10 -13.73
N GLY A 49 25.00 -42.18 -13.71
CA GLY A 49 26.46 -42.13 -13.79
C GLY A 49 27.04 -41.62 -15.13
N ASP A 50 26.26 -40.86 -15.90
CA ASP A 50 26.64 -40.24 -17.17
C ASP A 50 26.24 -38.75 -17.16
N ASP A 51 27.22 -37.91 -16.80
CA ASP A 51 27.09 -36.45 -16.74
C ASP A 51 26.66 -35.83 -18.07
N HIS A 52 27.01 -36.45 -19.21
CA HIS A 52 26.65 -35.95 -20.53
C HIS A 52 25.17 -36.16 -20.81
N LYS A 53 24.67 -37.39 -20.57
CA LYS A 53 23.24 -37.70 -20.71
C LYS A 53 22.39 -36.91 -19.73
N MET A 54 22.88 -36.68 -18.51
CA MET A 54 22.22 -35.83 -17.53
C MET A 54 22.05 -34.39 -18.03
N ARG A 55 23.14 -33.79 -18.53
CA ARG A 55 23.12 -32.43 -19.10
C ARG A 55 22.12 -32.32 -20.24
N GLU A 56 22.07 -33.33 -21.12
CA GLU A 56 21.13 -33.36 -22.24
C GLU A 56 19.66 -33.42 -21.77
N LEU A 57 19.35 -34.26 -20.79
CA LEU A 57 17.99 -34.36 -20.22
C LEU A 57 17.56 -33.05 -19.56
N LEU A 58 18.45 -32.42 -18.79
CA LEU A 58 18.19 -31.11 -18.17
C LEU A 58 17.99 -30.01 -19.21
N TRP A 59 18.74 -30.05 -20.32
CA TRP A 59 18.56 -29.12 -21.43
C TRP A 59 17.17 -29.26 -22.05
N ARG A 60 16.77 -30.49 -22.40
CA ARG A 60 15.46 -30.77 -23.02
C ARG A 60 14.33 -30.34 -22.09
N ASP A 61 14.37 -30.73 -20.81
CA ASP A 61 13.39 -30.30 -19.80
C ASP A 61 13.33 -28.77 -19.68
N THR A 62 14.47 -28.09 -19.61
CA THR A 62 14.52 -26.62 -19.51
C THR A 62 13.90 -25.95 -20.73
N VAL A 63 14.20 -26.42 -21.94
CA VAL A 63 13.61 -25.89 -23.18
C VAL A 63 12.11 -26.13 -23.23
N ASP A 64 11.64 -27.30 -22.82
CA ASP A 64 10.21 -27.63 -22.83
C ASP A 64 9.42 -26.82 -21.79
N GLN A 65 9.99 -26.58 -20.59
CA GLN A 65 9.42 -25.66 -19.60
C GLN A 65 9.32 -24.23 -20.15
N TYR A 66 10.35 -23.74 -20.86
CA TYR A 66 10.30 -22.42 -21.50
C TYR A 66 9.19 -22.31 -22.55
N ARG A 67 9.04 -23.33 -23.41
CA ARG A 67 7.94 -23.40 -24.40
C ARG A 67 6.57 -23.43 -23.73
N LEU A 68 6.44 -24.15 -22.63
CA LEU A 68 5.23 -24.15 -21.82
C LEU A 68 4.93 -22.74 -21.29
N TYR A 69 5.91 -22.05 -20.70
CA TYR A 69 5.71 -20.71 -20.13
C TYR A 69 5.33 -19.67 -21.18
N GLU A 70 5.91 -19.75 -22.38
CA GLU A 70 5.49 -18.91 -23.51
C GLU A 70 4.03 -19.12 -23.88
N LYS A 71 3.55 -20.38 -23.89
CA LYS A 71 2.13 -20.68 -24.10
C LYS A 71 1.26 -20.22 -22.93
N LEU A 72 1.75 -20.29 -21.70
CA LEU A 72 1.00 -19.87 -20.52
C LEU A 72 0.97 -18.35 -20.31
N GLU A 73 1.87 -17.58 -20.94
CA GLU A 73 2.01 -16.15 -20.69
C GLU A 73 0.72 -15.37 -20.92
N HIS A 74 -0.01 -15.64 -22.00
CA HIS A 74 -1.29 -14.97 -22.26
C HIS A 74 -2.36 -15.26 -21.19
N TYR A 75 -2.33 -16.44 -20.55
CA TYR A 75 -3.19 -16.77 -19.42
C TYR A 75 -2.73 -16.07 -18.15
N LEU A 76 -1.41 -15.99 -17.91
CA LEU A 76 -0.86 -15.23 -16.77
C LEU A 76 -1.19 -13.74 -16.86
N MET A 77 -1.32 -13.18 -18.06
CA MET A 77 -1.80 -11.79 -18.26
C MET A 77 -3.28 -11.59 -17.88
N GLN A 78 -4.06 -12.67 -17.81
CA GLN A 78 -5.49 -12.67 -17.50
C GLN A 78 -5.83 -13.80 -16.52
N PRO A 79 -5.59 -13.61 -15.20
CA PRO A 79 -5.69 -14.67 -14.19
C PRO A 79 -7.02 -15.45 -14.17
N SER A 80 -8.14 -14.80 -14.54
CA SER A 80 -9.43 -15.46 -14.70
C SER A 80 -9.40 -16.56 -15.76
N LEU A 81 -8.76 -16.33 -16.91
CA LEU A 81 -8.61 -17.31 -17.97
C LEU A 81 -7.65 -18.43 -17.56
N PHE A 82 -6.59 -18.12 -16.82
CA PHE A 82 -5.66 -19.14 -16.34
C PHE A 82 -6.32 -20.14 -15.39
N ARG A 83 -7.32 -19.68 -14.62
CA ARG A 83 -8.09 -20.54 -13.73
C ARG A 83 -9.08 -21.44 -14.46
N SER A 84 -9.67 -20.96 -15.55
CA SER A 84 -10.73 -21.67 -16.28
C SER A 84 -10.23 -22.53 -17.45
N GLN A 85 -8.98 -22.36 -17.89
CA GLN A 85 -8.44 -23.14 -19.00
C GLN A 85 -8.32 -24.63 -18.65
N LEU A 86 -8.55 -25.49 -19.65
CA LEU A 86 -8.52 -26.95 -19.51
C LEU A 86 -7.37 -27.61 -20.31
N LEU A 87 -6.57 -26.82 -21.03
CA LEU A 87 -5.51 -27.32 -21.91
C LEU A 87 -4.28 -27.79 -21.13
N PHE A 88 -3.94 -27.09 -20.06
CA PHE A 88 -2.81 -27.38 -19.19
C PHE A 88 -3.33 -27.77 -17.81
N GLN A 89 -3.22 -29.04 -17.46
CA GLN A 89 -3.62 -29.53 -16.15
C GLN A 89 -2.59 -29.11 -15.09
N ILE A 90 -2.77 -27.89 -14.56
CA ILE A 90 -1.94 -27.29 -13.51
C ILE A 90 -2.77 -27.17 -12.23
N PRO A 91 -2.32 -27.71 -11.09
CA PRO A 91 -3.06 -27.64 -9.83
C PRO A 91 -3.36 -26.18 -9.40
N PRO A 92 -4.51 -25.89 -8.75
CA PRO A 92 -4.88 -24.53 -8.35
C PRO A 92 -3.84 -23.81 -7.48
N ILE A 93 -3.16 -24.55 -6.58
CA ILE A 93 -2.11 -23.99 -5.74
C ILE A 93 -0.90 -23.50 -6.56
N GLN A 94 -0.55 -24.25 -7.62
CA GLN A 94 0.53 -23.89 -8.51
C GLN A 94 0.13 -22.76 -9.46
N GLN A 95 -1.13 -22.71 -9.90
CA GLN A 95 -1.66 -21.57 -10.66
C GLN A 95 -1.54 -20.27 -9.84
N TYR A 96 -1.96 -20.32 -8.57
CA TYR A 96 -1.85 -19.18 -7.66
C TYR A 96 -0.40 -18.73 -7.47
N PHE A 97 0.52 -19.68 -7.22
CA PHE A 97 1.95 -19.39 -7.14
C PHE A 97 2.47 -18.69 -8.42
N MET A 98 2.11 -19.20 -9.60
CA MET A 98 2.56 -18.65 -10.87
C MET A 98 2.02 -17.24 -11.10
N ILE A 99 0.73 -17.00 -10.81
CA ILE A 99 0.12 -15.66 -10.89
C ILE A 99 0.83 -14.69 -9.94
N GLU A 100 0.98 -15.07 -8.67
CA GLU A 100 1.60 -14.25 -7.63
C GLU A 100 3.03 -13.86 -8.02
N ARG A 101 3.81 -14.80 -8.57
CA ARG A 101 5.17 -14.54 -9.05
C ARG A 101 5.20 -13.71 -10.33
N TYR A 102 4.29 -13.96 -11.28
CA TYR A 102 4.20 -13.19 -12.52
C TYR A 102 3.90 -11.71 -12.26
N TYR A 103 2.99 -11.41 -11.33
CA TYR A 103 2.62 -10.06 -10.90
C TYR A 103 3.53 -9.47 -9.81
N SER A 104 4.57 -10.17 -9.37
CA SER A 104 5.50 -9.61 -8.39
C SER A 104 6.21 -8.36 -8.95
N LEU A 105 6.32 -7.33 -8.10
CA LEU A 105 7.01 -6.07 -8.39
C LEU A 105 8.38 -6.06 -7.71
N ASP A 106 9.43 -5.88 -8.50
CA ASP A 106 10.77 -5.57 -8.02
C ASP A 106 10.83 -4.09 -7.63
N GLY A 107 11.32 -3.81 -6.42
CA GLY A 107 11.38 -2.44 -5.91
C GLY A 107 12.27 -1.51 -6.73
N HIS A 108 13.37 -2.01 -7.30
CA HIS A 108 14.28 -1.21 -8.12
C HIS A 108 13.63 -0.86 -9.45
N VAL A 109 12.86 -1.76 -10.05
CA VAL A 109 12.10 -1.44 -11.28
C VAL A 109 10.94 -0.52 -10.95
N ALA A 110 10.11 -0.88 -9.97
CA ALA A 110 8.91 -0.13 -9.61
C ALA A 110 9.21 1.31 -9.17
N ARG A 111 10.36 1.54 -8.52
CA ARG A 111 10.86 2.86 -8.14
C ARG A 111 11.05 3.81 -9.33
N TRP A 112 11.39 3.28 -10.51
CA TRP A 112 11.52 4.05 -11.76
C TRP A 112 10.20 4.15 -12.53
N LEU A 113 9.23 3.26 -12.27
CA LEU A 113 7.91 3.30 -12.90
C LEU A 113 6.97 4.33 -12.27
N VAL A 114 7.21 4.74 -11.02
CA VAL A 114 6.43 5.77 -10.31
C VAL A 114 6.99 7.18 -10.52
N GLY A 115 6.14 8.20 -10.40
CA GLY A 115 6.52 9.61 -10.59
C GLY A 115 6.52 10.11 -12.04
N LYS A 116 6.14 9.26 -12.99
CA LYS A 116 5.81 9.63 -14.38
C LYS A 116 4.45 9.03 -14.75
N LYS A 117 3.76 9.61 -15.73
CA LYS A 117 2.48 9.07 -16.23
C LYS A 117 2.71 7.74 -16.96
N LEU A 118 1.97 6.68 -16.58
CA LEU A 118 2.09 5.34 -17.18
C LEU A 118 1.79 5.30 -18.70
N THR A 119 1.03 6.28 -19.20
CA THR A 119 0.73 6.48 -20.62
C THR A 119 1.78 7.39 -21.25
N THR A 120 2.92 6.88 -21.68
CA THR A 120 3.72 7.62 -22.66
C THR A 120 4.71 6.70 -23.33
N ALA A 121 4.83 6.78 -24.66
CA ALA A 121 5.91 6.15 -25.42
C ALA A 121 7.32 6.41 -24.82
N LYS A 122 7.47 7.42 -23.95
CA LYS A 122 8.67 7.69 -23.15
C LYS A 122 9.04 6.55 -22.19
N ILE A 123 8.17 6.08 -21.29
CA ILE A 123 8.57 4.99 -20.36
C ILE A 123 8.96 3.73 -21.15
N GLN A 124 8.27 3.46 -22.27
CA GLN A 124 8.63 2.34 -23.14
C GLN A 124 10.02 2.50 -23.79
N LYS A 125 10.42 3.74 -24.12
CA LYS A 125 11.75 4.09 -24.64
C LYS A 125 12.81 4.13 -23.54
N ASP A 126 12.43 4.51 -22.33
CA ASP A 126 13.30 4.57 -21.15
C ASP A 126 13.49 3.17 -20.52
N LEU A 127 12.84 2.11 -21.02
CA LEU A 127 12.95 0.77 -20.44
C LEU A 127 14.36 0.19 -20.51
N ASP A 128 15.16 0.59 -21.50
CA ASP A 128 16.59 0.21 -21.58
C ASP A 128 17.38 0.88 -20.44
N GLU A 129 17.13 2.17 -20.18
CA GLU A 129 17.70 2.88 -19.03
C GLU A 129 17.24 2.24 -17.71
N ILE A 130 15.95 1.92 -17.56
CA ILE A 130 15.43 1.27 -16.35
C ILE A 130 16.08 -0.10 -16.16
N SER A 131 16.26 -0.87 -17.24
CA SER A 131 16.95 -2.17 -17.22
C SER A 131 18.38 -2.04 -16.70
N GLU A 132 19.14 -1.07 -17.21
CA GLU A 132 20.50 -0.78 -16.77
C GLU A 132 20.55 -0.31 -15.31
N GLN A 133 19.72 0.65 -14.93
CA GLN A 133 19.72 1.24 -13.59
C GLN A 133 19.23 0.26 -12.51
N SER A 134 18.25 -0.59 -12.84
CA SER A 134 17.73 -1.60 -11.90
C SER A 134 18.52 -2.90 -11.90
N GLN A 135 19.48 -3.07 -12.82
CA GLN A 135 20.22 -4.32 -13.02
C GLN A 135 19.29 -5.53 -13.26
N ARG A 136 18.15 -5.28 -13.92
CA ARG A 136 17.17 -6.29 -14.32
C ARG A 136 17.11 -6.38 -15.84
N THR A 137 16.74 -7.52 -16.38
CA THR A 137 16.64 -7.66 -17.84
C THR A 137 15.49 -6.81 -18.39
N LEU A 138 15.65 -6.37 -19.64
CA LEU A 138 14.62 -5.63 -20.37
C LEU A 138 13.28 -6.40 -20.42
N LYS A 139 13.31 -7.72 -20.59
CA LYS A 139 12.10 -8.57 -20.59
C LYS A 139 11.38 -8.53 -19.23
N SER A 140 12.12 -8.59 -18.13
CA SER A 140 11.55 -8.45 -16.78
C SER A 140 10.94 -7.06 -16.54
N CYS A 141 11.65 -6.00 -16.92
CA CYS A 141 11.14 -4.62 -16.81
C CYS A 141 9.86 -4.42 -17.63
N ARG A 142 9.81 -4.92 -18.88
CA ARG A 142 8.61 -4.91 -19.73
C ARG A 142 7.43 -5.60 -19.07
N ARG A 143 7.62 -6.82 -18.53
CA ARG A 143 6.56 -7.54 -17.83
C ARG A 143 5.98 -6.71 -16.68
N GLN A 144 6.84 -6.18 -15.81
CA GLN A 144 6.42 -5.42 -14.63
C GLN A 144 5.65 -4.15 -15.00
N LEU A 145 6.10 -3.42 -16.03
CA LEU A 145 5.39 -2.26 -16.56
C LEU A 145 4.00 -2.65 -17.09
N GLU A 146 3.91 -3.71 -17.90
CA GLU A 146 2.63 -4.15 -18.47
C GLU A 146 1.67 -4.69 -17.40
N ASN A 147 2.18 -5.38 -16.38
CA ASN A 147 1.39 -5.79 -15.23
C ASN A 147 0.81 -4.58 -14.50
N LEU A 148 1.64 -3.57 -14.23
CA LEU A 148 1.22 -2.34 -13.58
C LEU A 148 0.18 -1.58 -14.42
N ARG A 149 0.36 -1.50 -15.75
CA ARG A 149 -0.63 -0.92 -16.67
C ARG A 149 -1.96 -1.65 -16.61
N ARG A 150 -1.97 -2.98 -16.70
CA ARG A 150 -3.20 -3.78 -16.62
C ARG A 150 -3.93 -3.56 -15.30
N VAL A 151 -3.21 -3.58 -14.18
CA VAL A 151 -3.80 -3.32 -12.86
C VAL A 151 -4.34 -1.90 -12.76
N TYR A 152 -3.58 -0.90 -13.21
CA TYR A 152 -4.02 0.50 -13.20
C TYR A 152 -5.26 0.71 -14.06
N SER A 153 -5.26 0.25 -15.32
CA SER A 153 -6.40 0.39 -16.24
C SER A 153 -7.66 -0.29 -15.69
N ALA A 154 -7.54 -1.50 -15.13
CA ALA A 154 -8.68 -2.18 -14.52
C ALA A 154 -9.28 -1.40 -13.32
N MET A 155 -8.45 -0.65 -12.59
CA MET A 155 -8.90 0.19 -11.47
C MET A 155 -9.43 1.55 -11.93
N GLU A 156 -8.85 2.11 -12.99
CA GLU A 156 -9.33 3.33 -13.64
C GLU A 156 -10.72 3.13 -14.27
N GLU A 157 -10.96 1.99 -14.93
CA GLU A 157 -12.29 1.60 -15.45
C GLU A 157 -13.36 1.53 -14.35
N ARG A 158 -12.96 1.27 -13.11
CA ARG A 158 -13.83 1.27 -11.92
C ARG A 158 -13.87 2.61 -11.20
N ASN A 159 -13.30 3.67 -11.79
CA ASN A 159 -13.14 4.99 -11.18
C ASN A 159 -12.52 4.95 -9.79
N PHE A 160 -11.65 3.97 -9.53
CA PHE A 160 -11.04 3.71 -8.22
C PHE A 160 -12.07 3.61 -7.08
N GLN A 161 -13.30 3.16 -7.35
CA GLN A 161 -14.34 3.06 -6.32
C GLN A 161 -14.19 1.79 -5.46
N GLY A 162 -14.61 1.89 -4.20
CA GLY A 162 -14.59 0.78 -3.25
C GLY A 162 -13.21 0.51 -2.65
N VAL A 163 -13.02 -0.67 -2.06
CA VAL A 163 -11.74 -1.03 -1.40
C VAL A 163 -10.73 -1.49 -2.45
N CYS A 164 -9.71 -0.67 -2.71
CA CYS A 164 -8.75 -0.89 -3.79
C CYS A 164 -8.02 -2.24 -3.66
N CYS A 165 -7.50 -2.56 -2.46
CA CYS A 165 -6.78 -3.81 -2.22
C CYS A 165 -7.65 -5.04 -2.52
N LYS A 166 -8.91 -5.00 -2.11
CA LYS A 166 -9.86 -6.08 -2.35
C LYS A 166 -10.14 -6.24 -3.86
N ALA A 167 -10.40 -5.14 -4.56
CA ALA A 167 -10.69 -5.16 -5.99
C ALA A 167 -9.50 -5.71 -6.81
N VAL A 168 -8.27 -5.29 -6.49
CA VAL A 168 -7.05 -5.81 -7.14
C VAL A 168 -6.88 -7.31 -6.88
N GLY A 169 -7.05 -7.74 -5.62
CA GLY A 169 -6.95 -9.16 -5.25
C GLY A 169 -7.97 -10.04 -5.96
N GLU A 170 -9.22 -9.58 -6.09
CA GLU A 170 -10.29 -10.33 -6.76
C GLU A 170 -10.10 -10.43 -8.28
N ILE A 171 -9.76 -9.32 -8.95
CA ILE A 171 -9.63 -9.31 -10.42
C ILE A 171 -8.41 -10.11 -10.88
N PHE A 172 -7.29 -9.97 -10.17
CA PHE A 172 -6.02 -10.57 -10.57
C PHE A 172 -5.65 -11.84 -9.79
N SER A 173 -6.53 -12.31 -8.90
CA SER A 173 -6.30 -13.49 -8.04
C SER A 173 -4.99 -13.40 -7.24
N LEU A 174 -4.66 -12.21 -6.74
CA LEU A 174 -3.42 -11.93 -5.98
C LEU A 174 -3.61 -12.10 -4.48
N SER A 175 -2.52 -12.37 -3.76
CA SER A 175 -2.50 -12.29 -2.30
C SER A 175 -2.87 -10.89 -1.83
N GLU A 176 -3.45 -10.80 -0.62
CA GLU A 176 -3.70 -9.51 0.03
C GLU A 176 -2.40 -8.70 0.19
N LYS A 177 -1.27 -9.37 0.44
CA LYS A 177 0.05 -8.76 0.57
C LYS A 177 0.49 -8.07 -0.74
N LEU A 178 0.34 -8.73 -1.87
CA LEU A 178 0.72 -8.18 -3.17
C LEU A 178 -0.31 -7.15 -3.65
N ALA A 179 -1.60 -7.42 -3.48
CA ALA A 179 -2.67 -6.48 -3.79
C ALA A 179 -2.52 -5.16 -3.02
N SER A 180 -2.18 -5.23 -1.73
CA SER A 180 -1.90 -4.05 -0.90
C SER A 180 -0.71 -3.24 -1.40
N LYS A 181 0.38 -3.91 -1.84
CA LYS A 181 1.50 -3.23 -2.50
C LYS A 181 1.04 -2.51 -3.76
N TYR A 182 0.27 -3.18 -4.61
CA TYR A 182 -0.33 -2.55 -5.78
C TYR A 182 -1.18 -1.33 -5.40
N SER A 183 -2.01 -1.41 -4.35
CA SER A 183 -2.79 -0.25 -3.88
C SER A 183 -1.92 0.94 -3.50
N CYS A 184 -0.78 0.73 -2.81
CA CYS A 184 0.18 1.80 -2.55
C CYS A 184 0.74 2.39 -3.85
N VAL A 185 1.14 1.55 -4.82
CA VAL A 185 1.67 2.02 -6.11
C VAL A 185 0.62 2.79 -6.91
N LEU A 186 -0.61 2.29 -6.96
CA LEU A 186 -1.74 2.94 -7.61
C LEU A 186 -2.03 4.29 -6.97
N PHE A 187 -1.98 4.40 -5.65
CA PHE A 187 -2.09 5.69 -4.95
C PHE A 187 -1.00 6.66 -5.39
N LEU A 188 0.27 6.26 -5.39
CA LEU A 188 1.39 7.12 -5.83
C LEU A 188 1.20 7.62 -7.27
N LEU A 189 0.70 6.76 -8.16
CA LEU A 189 0.43 7.08 -9.56
C LEU A 189 -0.80 7.99 -9.74
N HIS A 190 -1.88 7.69 -9.03
CA HIS A 190 -3.13 8.46 -9.04
C HIS A 190 -2.92 9.87 -8.50
N ALA A 191 -2.21 9.97 -7.37
CA ALA A 191 -1.77 11.23 -6.76
C ALA A 191 -0.70 11.98 -7.58
N ARG A 192 -0.10 11.30 -8.58
CA ARG A 192 0.97 11.82 -9.45
C ARG A 192 2.18 12.37 -8.71
N LEU A 193 2.49 11.81 -7.54
CA LEU A 193 3.58 12.31 -6.69
C LEU A 193 4.91 12.42 -7.45
N GLU A 194 5.59 13.56 -7.35
CA GLU A 194 6.87 13.83 -7.99
C GLU A 194 8.01 13.13 -7.22
N VAL A 195 8.03 11.80 -7.34
CA VAL A 195 8.95 10.92 -6.61
C VAL A 195 9.98 10.26 -7.51
N HIS A 196 10.06 10.55 -8.80
CA HIS A 196 10.99 9.87 -9.73
C HIS A 196 12.45 9.90 -9.22
N PRO A 197 13.30 8.87 -9.46
CA PRO A 197 14.68 8.82 -8.94
C PRO A 197 15.56 10.01 -9.36
N THR A 198 15.25 10.66 -10.48
CA THR A 198 15.97 11.84 -10.98
C THR A 198 15.41 13.17 -10.45
N HIS A 199 14.37 13.13 -9.61
CA HIS A 199 13.75 14.35 -9.09
C HIS A 199 14.64 15.03 -8.04
N ARG A 200 14.85 16.34 -8.18
CA ARG A 200 15.88 17.08 -7.42
C ARG A 200 15.73 17.03 -5.90
N THR A 201 14.50 16.99 -5.41
CA THR A 201 14.20 17.09 -3.96
C THR A 201 13.69 15.79 -3.34
N THR A 202 13.47 14.74 -4.13
CA THR A 202 12.90 13.47 -3.64
C THR A 202 13.65 12.24 -4.17
N SER A 203 14.73 12.42 -4.93
CA SER A 203 15.59 11.35 -5.45
C SER A 203 16.13 10.43 -4.36
N PHE A 204 16.44 10.98 -3.18
CA PHE A 204 16.99 10.24 -2.04
C PHE A 204 16.00 9.24 -1.41
N LEU A 205 14.71 9.30 -1.75
CA LEU A 205 13.70 8.37 -1.23
C LEU A 205 13.86 6.99 -1.86
N THR A 206 14.02 5.98 -1.02
CA THR A 206 14.08 4.56 -1.44
C THR A 206 12.70 4.02 -1.78
N TRP A 207 12.64 2.84 -2.41
CA TRP A 207 11.39 2.14 -2.64
C TRP A 207 10.60 1.88 -1.35
N HIS A 208 11.29 1.51 -0.28
CA HIS A 208 10.68 1.27 1.03
C HIS A 208 10.10 2.54 1.63
N ASP A 209 10.81 3.68 1.50
CA ASP A 209 10.30 4.98 1.92
C ASP A 209 9.00 5.31 1.17
N LEU A 210 8.93 5.09 -0.15
CA LEU A 210 7.72 5.39 -0.94
C LEU A 210 6.52 4.53 -0.53
N LEU A 211 6.72 3.23 -0.30
CA LEU A 211 5.65 2.36 0.18
C LEU A 211 5.18 2.75 1.58
N PHE A 212 6.10 3.11 2.47
CA PHE A 212 5.78 3.60 3.81
C PHE A 212 5.00 4.92 3.76
N ILE A 213 5.46 5.90 2.97
CA ILE A 213 4.77 7.18 2.76
C ILE A 213 3.35 6.94 2.22
N ALA A 214 3.20 6.09 1.20
CA ALA A 214 1.90 5.74 0.66
C ALA A 214 1.01 5.10 1.72
N ALA A 215 1.52 4.16 2.50
CA ALA A 215 0.75 3.52 3.57
C ALA A 215 0.30 4.52 4.64
N VAL A 216 1.19 5.38 5.12
CA VAL A 216 0.88 6.44 6.09
C VAL A 216 -0.22 7.37 5.55
N ILE A 217 -0.07 7.87 4.32
CA ILE A 217 -1.06 8.78 3.73
C ILE A 217 -2.39 8.05 3.48
N MET A 218 -2.38 6.82 2.97
CA MET A 218 -3.60 6.09 2.67
C MET A 218 -4.37 5.70 3.94
N VAL A 219 -3.69 5.25 4.99
CA VAL A 219 -4.33 4.91 6.27
C VAL A 219 -4.95 6.16 6.90
N HIS A 220 -4.22 7.28 6.84
CA HIS A 220 -4.57 8.46 7.61
C HIS A 220 -5.22 9.59 6.84
N TRP A 221 -5.21 9.67 5.51
CA TRP A 221 -5.86 10.77 4.77
C TRP A 221 -6.92 10.27 3.78
N VAL A 222 -6.85 9.02 3.33
CA VAL A 222 -7.89 8.41 2.47
C VAL A 222 -9.02 7.86 3.36
N PRO A 223 -10.30 7.96 2.94
CA PRO A 223 -11.42 7.37 3.67
C PRO A 223 -11.20 5.89 3.96
N GLN A 224 -11.47 5.47 5.19
CA GLN A 224 -11.38 4.08 5.62
C GLN A 224 -12.76 3.44 5.61
N ARG A 225 -12.83 2.15 5.25
CA ARG A 225 -14.05 1.36 5.42
C ARG A 225 -14.33 1.25 6.91
N LYS A 226 -15.44 1.83 7.37
CA LYS A 226 -15.99 1.52 8.69
C LYS A 226 -16.24 0.02 8.71
N THR A 227 -15.50 -0.74 9.52
CA THR A 227 -15.90 -2.11 9.85
C THR A 227 -17.27 -2.00 10.52
N ALA A 228 -18.33 -2.48 9.85
CA ALA A 228 -19.58 -2.71 10.55
C ALA A 228 -19.28 -3.65 11.72
N PRO A 229 -19.87 -3.45 12.91
CA PRO A 229 -19.70 -4.39 14.00
C PRO A 229 -20.16 -5.76 13.49
N VAL A 230 -19.25 -6.73 13.54
CA VAL A 230 -19.67 -8.14 13.51
C VAL A 230 -20.55 -8.28 14.75
N LEU A 231 -21.86 -8.44 14.53
CA LEU A 231 -22.80 -8.73 15.59
C LEU A 231 -22.41 -10.07 16.21
N LEU A 232 -21.58 -10.04 17.26
CA LEU A 232 -21.62 -11.05 18.30
C LEU A 232 -22.97 -10.92 18.98
N ARG A 233 -23.99 -11.58 18.43
CA ARG A 233 -25.20 -11.91 19.16
C ARG A 233 -24.80 -12.93 20.23
N THR A 234 -24.43 -12.39 21.38
CA THR A 234 -24.39 -13.10 22.66
C THR A 234 -25.16 -12.23 23.63
N GLU A 235 -26.48 -12.30 23.55
CA GLU A 235 -27.31 -11.95 24.70
C GLU A 235 -27.59 -13.24 25.46
N SER A 236 -26.81 -13.42 26.52
CA SER A 236 -27.17 -14.22 27.68
C SER A 236 -28.13 -13.41 28.55
N ALA A 237 -29.35 -13.92 28.74
CA ALA A 237 -30.18 -13.90 29.98
C ALA A 237 -31.69 -13.85 29.63
N PRO A 238 -32.58 -14.10 30.60
CA PRO A 238 -32.81 -15.34 31.34
C PRO A 238 -34.21 -15.91 31.03
N ALA A 239 -34.46 -17.16 31.41
CA ALA A 239 -35.78 -17.78 31.26
C ALA A 239 -36.87 -17.10 32.11
N PRO A 240 -38.13 -17.14 31.64
CA PRO A 240 -39.25 -17.41 32.53
C PRO A 240 -40.07 -18.63 32.06
N MET A 241 -40.49 -19.43 33.03
CA MET A 241 -41.34 -20.61 32.88
C MET A 241 -42.84 -20.26 32.79
N THR A 242 -43.59 -21.19 32.14
CA THR A 242 -45.04 -21.49 32.26
C THR A 242 -46.02 -20.45 31.68
N THR A 243 -47.07 -20.77 30.91
CA THR A 243 -48.10 -21.82 31.02
C THR A 243 -48.81 -22.14 29.68
N THR A 244 -49.07 -23.43 29.43
CA THR A 244 -50.24 -24.10 28.77
C THR A 244 -51.12 -23.38 27.72
N SER A 245 -51.30 -24.00 26.55
CA SER A 245 -52.59 -24.62 26.13
C SER A 245 -52.54 -25.20 24.69
N ASP A 246 -53.18 -26.35 24.53
CA ASP A 246 -53.33 -27.25 23.38
C ASP A 246 -53.88 -26.63 22.07
N THR A 247 -53.54 -27.22 20.90
CA THR A 247 -54.48 -28.04 20.08
C THR A 247 -53.85 -28.62 18.79
N LEU A 248 -54.38 -29.80 18.44
CA LEU A 248 -54.07 -30.79 17.39
C LEU A 248 -54.03 -30.24 15.94
N SER A 249 -53.33 -30.82 14.94
CA SER A 249 -53.68 -32.08 14.26
C SER A 249 -52.65 -32.53 13.19
N THR A 250 -52.49 -33.85 13.08
CA THR A 250 -51.71 -34.72 12.16
C THR A 250 -52.35 -34.91 10.75
N PRO A 251 -51.92 -35.87 9.87
CA PRO A 251 -50.64 -36.06 9.15
C PRO A 251 -50.84 -36.44 7.64
N LEU A 252 -49.76 -36.70 6.86
CA LEU A 252 -49.56 -37.87 5.95
C LEU A 252 -48.28 -37.71 5.04
N PRO A 253 -47.74 -38.79 4.40
CA PRO A 253 -46.30 -39.12 4.42
C PRO A 253 -45.58 -39.24 3.05
N SER A 254 -44.24 -39.21 3.10
CA SER A 254 -43.17 -39.96 2.35
C SER A 254 -43.23 -40.13 0.81
N PRO A 255 -42.15 -40.55 0.07
CA PRO A 255 -40.80 -41.04 0.45
C PRO A 255 -39.65 -40.21 -0.21
N GLY A 256 -38.40 -40.18 0.24
CA GLY A 256 -37.47 -41.30 0.40
C GLY A 256 -36.57 -41.46 -0.85
N PHE A 257 -35.51 -40.65 -0.97
CA PHE A 257 -34.32 -40.97 -1.77
C PHE A 257 -33.07 -40.46 -1.06
N GLY A 258 -32.25 -41.39 -0.58
CA GLY A 258 -30.97 -41.11 0.04
C GLY A 258 -29.94 -40.70 -1.00
N ALA A 259 -29.35 -39.52 -0.82
CA ALA A 259 -28.12 -39.12 -1.49
C ALA A 259 -27.06 -38.88 -0.40
N LEU A 260 -26.07 -39.78 -0.35
CA LEU A 260 -24.86 -39.65 0.44
C LEU A 260 -24.16 -38.33 0.06
N SER A 261 -24.10 -37.39 1.00
CA SER A 261 -23.26 -36.19 0.89
C SER A 261 -21.82 -36.58 1.23
N PRO A 262 -20.79 -36.12 0.49
CA PRO A 262 -19.41 -36.33 0.90
C PRO A 262 -19.11 -35.49 2.16
N PRO A 263 -18.20 -35.92 3.04
CA PRO A 263 -17.89 -35.19 4.26
C PRO A 263 -17.19 -33.86 3.91
N PRO A 264 -17.40 -32.80 4.70
CA PRO A 264 -16.70 -31.54 4.49
C PRO A 264 -15.21 -31.74 4.75
N VAL A 265 -14.40 -31.29 3.79
CA VAL A 265 -12.94 -31.17 3.92
C VAL A 265 -12.66 -30.22 5.07
N VAL A 266 -12.20 -30.76 6.20
CA VAL A 266 -11.68 -29.98 7.33
C VAL A 266 -10.33 -29.41 6.90
N ILE A 267 -10.37 -28.17 6.37
CA ILE A 267 -9.15 -27.36 6.23
C ILE A 267 -8.78 -26.91 7.64
N PRO A 268 -7.55 -27.16 8.14
CA PRO A 268 -7.14 -26.69 9.45
C PRO A 268 -7.23 -25.16 9.47
N GLN A 269 -8.13 -24.62 10.30
CA GLN A 269 -8.08 -23.21 10.65
C GLN A 269 -6.81 -22.98 11.46
N VAL A 270 -5.77 -22.52 10.79
CA VAL A 270 -4.67 -21.83 11.45
C VAL A 270 -5.27 -20.57 12.07
N SER A 271 -5.22 -20.50 13.39
CA SER A 271 -5.65 -19.37 14.20
C SER A 271 -4.96 -18.10 13.70
N LEU A 272 -5.66 -17.34 12.85
CA LEU A 272 -5.19 -16.04 12.40
C LEU A 272 -5.30 -15.11 13.61
N GLY A 273 -4.14 -14.73 14.16
CA GLY A 273 -4.07 -13.73 15.23
C GLY A 273 -4.89 -12.50 14.83
N THR A 274 -5.64 -11.97 15.80
CA THR A 274 -6.32 -10.67 15.73
C THR A 274 -5.32 -9.62 15.24
N PHE A 275 -5.37 -9.29 13.94
CA PHE A 275 -4.59 -8.20 13.39
C PHE A 275 -5.27 -6.89 13.77
N ASP A 276 -4.66 -6.17 14.71
CA ASP A 276 -5.00 -4.79 15.04
C ASP A 276 -5.29 -3.99 13.77
N ASN A 277 -6.37 -3.22 13.82
CA ASN A 277 -6.79 -2.38 12.71
C ASN A 277 -5.72 -1.29 12.49
N PRO A 278 -5.06 -1.22 11.32
CA PRO A 278 -4.03 -0.22 11.06
C PRO A 278 -4.57 1.22 11.10
N ALA A 279 -5.87 1.39 10.86
CA ALA A 279 -6.56 2.67 11.01
C ALA A 279 -6.64 3.16 12.48
N GLU A 280 -6.32 2.30 13.45
CA GLU A 280 -6.25 2.63 14.88
C GLU A 280 -4.83 2.95 15.36
N VAL A 281 -3.83 3.02 14.46
CA VAL A 281 -2.50 3.53 14.80
C VAL A 281 -2.62 5.03 15.10
N CYS A 282 -2.98 5.36 16.33
CA CYS A 282 -3.05 6.75 16.77
C CYS A 282 -1.63 7.32 16.86
N PHE A 283 -1.38 8.46 16.22
CA PHE A 283 -0.08 9.12 16.27
C PHE A 283 0.19 9.82 17.61
N ARG A 284 -0.86 10.09 18.39
CA ARG A 284 -0.78 10.62 19.75
C ARG A 284 -1.68 9.80 20.67
N SER A 285 -1.16 9.34 21.80
CA SER A 285 -1.99 8.73 22.84
C SER A 285 -2.82 9.81 23.55
N ASN A 286 -4.04 9.50 23.96
CA ASN A 286 -4.87 10.36 24.83
C ASN A 286 -4.31 10.47 26.26
N ASP A 287 -3.20 9.78 26.57
CA ASP A 287 -2.56 9.87 27.88
C ASP A 287 -1.88 11.22 28.11
N LYS A 288 -1.81 11.64 29.38
CA LYS A 288 -1.29 12.95 29.80
C LYS A 288 0.14 13.26 29.35
N ASN A 289 0.92 12.25 28.95
CA ASN A 289 2.30 12.42 28.46
C ASN A 289 2.43 12.46 26.93
N GLN A 290 1.34 12.26 26.17
CA GLN A 290 1.24 12.40 24.70
C GLN A 290 2.51 12.00 23.91
N VAL A 291 3.06 10.82 24.20
CA VAL A 291 4.33 10.39 23.61
C VAL A 291 4.12 9.98 22.16
N TRP A 292 4.88 10.61 21.25
CA TRP A 292 4.89 10.22 19.85
C TRP A 292 5.53 8.84 19.65
N PRO A 293 4.95 7.95 18.82
CA PRO A 293 5.62 6.72 18.45
C PRO A 293 6.89 7.02 17.65
N LYS A 294 7.97 6.30 17.98
CA LYS A 294 9.23 6.35 17.23
C LYS A 294 9.00 5.98 15.77
N LEU A 295 9.76 6.60 14.87
CA LEU A 295 9.65 6.33 13.43
C LEU A 295 9.86 4.85 13.09
N SER A 296 10.79 4.16 13.76
CA SER A 296 11.04 2.72 13.53
C SER A 296 9.81 1.87 13.85
N VAL A 297 9.12 2.15 14.96
CA VAL A 297 7.88 1.45 15.34
C VAL A 297 6.78 1.71 14.31
N LEU A 298 6.68 2.93 13.78
CA LEU A 298 5.75 3.24 12.71
C LEU A 298 6.09 2.49 11.42
N GLN A 299 7.37 2.40 11.04
CA GLN A 299 7.81 1.66 9.84
C GLN A 299 7.53 0.15 9.94
N GLU A 300 7.55 -0.41 11.15
CA GLU A 300 7.17 -1.81 11.41
C GLU A 300 5.65 -2.02 11.35
N ARG A 301 4.84 -1.06 11.81
CA ARG A 301 3.38 -1.18 11.93
C ARG A 301 2.60 -0.70 10.69
N LEU A 302 3.09 0.32 9.99
CA LEU A 302 2.47 0.91 8.82
C LEU A 302 3.13 0.37 7.54
N VAL A 303 2.84 -0.90 7.27
CA VAL A 303 3.29 -1.63 6.09
C VAL A 303 2.22 -1.60 4.99
N PRO A 304 2.48 -2.03 3.74
CA PRO A 304 1.47 -2.00 2.69
C PRO A 304 0.14 -2.65 3.06
N THR A 305 0.14 -3.80 3.76
CA THR A 305 -1.10 -4.47 4.23
C THR A 305 -1.96 -3.63 5.18
N SER A 306 -1.43 -2.51 5.67
CA SER A 306 -2.18 -1.54 6.46
C SER A 306 -3.23 -0.79 5.64
N VAL A 307 -3.09 -0.72 4.30
CA VAL A 307 -4.03 0.00 3.41
C VAL A 307 -5.25 -0.83 3.00
N ARG A 308 -5.41 -2.05 3.52
CA ARG A 308 -6.50 -2.98 3.18
C ARG A 308 -7.91 -2.39 3.41
N GLY A 309 -8.01 -1.40 4.29
CA GLY A 309 -9.25 -0.70 4.62
C GLY A 309 -9.54 0.55 3.78
N SER A 310 -8.58 1.04 3.00
CA SER A 310 -8.73 2.29 2.25
C SER A 310 -9.78 2.18 1.14
N VAL A 311 -10.74 3.11 1.15
CA VAL A 311 -11.82 3.23 0.18
C VAL A 311 -11.45 4.30 -0.82
N GLY A 312 -11.22 3.86 -2.06
CA GLY A 312 -10.68 4.65 -3.13
C GLY A 312 -9.24 5.08 -2.93
N LEU A 313 -8.82 6.08 -3.70
CA LEU A 313 -7.47 6.65 -3.67
C LEU A 313 -7.46 8.15 -3.38
N ASP A 314 -8.63 8.81 -3.37
CA ASP A 314 -8.74 10.23 -3.11
C ASP A 314 -8.71 10.55 -1.61
N LEU A 315 -8.17 11.72 -1.28
CA LEU A 315 -8.12 12.21 0.09
C LEU A 315 -9.55 12.52 0.60
N SER A 316 -9.75 12.36 1.91
CA SER A 316 -11.01 12.69 2.56
C SER A 316 -11.37 14.17 2.37
N THR A 317 -12.56 14.43 1.84
CA THR A 317 -13.07 15.79 1.64
C THR A 317 -13.25 16.55 2.95
N THR A 318 -13.58 15.85 4.05
CA THR A 318 -13.64 16.45 5.39
C THR A 318 -12.29 17.02 5.80
N LEU A 319 -11.21 16.25 5.61
CA LEU A 319 -9.84 16.68 5.91
C LEU A 319 -9.44 17.86 5.03
N THR A 320 -9.61 17.73 3.70
CA THR A 320 -9.09 18.74 2.76
C THR A 320 -9.87 20.05 2.81
N ASN A 321 -11.19 20.01 3.03
CA ASN A 321 -11.98 21.21 3.28
C ASN A 321 -11.56 21.88 4.59
N GLY A 322 -11.41 21.11 5.68
CA GLY A 322 -10.98 21.67 6.96
C GLY A 322 -9.64 22.40 6.89
N LEU A 323 -8.67 21.85 6.16
CA LEU A 323 -7.35 22.50 5.98
C LEU A 323 -7.43 23.76 5.11
N ARG A 324 -8.25 23.75 4.05
CA ARG A 324 -8.48 24.92 3.20
C ARG A 324 -9.12 26.05 3.99
N ASP A 325 -10.14 25.73 4.77
CA ASP A 325 -10.88 26.71 5.57
C ASP A 325 -9.97 27.26 6.69
N LEU A 326 -9.17 26.41 7.34
CA LEU A 326 -8.18 26.84 8.33
C LEU A 326 -7.17 27.84 7.75
N LYS A 327 -6.66 27.60 6.53
CA LYS A 327 -5.79 28.57 5.84
C LYS A 327 -6.51 29.89 5.61
N ALA A 328 -7.75 29.86 5.11
CA ALA A 328 -8.52 31.06 4.85
C ALA A 328 -8.78 31.87 6.13
N HIS A 329 -8.92 31.21 7.27
CA HIS A 329 -9.11 31.86 8.55
C HIS A 329 -7.82 32.41 9.16
N LEU A 330 -6.73 31.65 9.13
CA LEU A 330 -5.47 32.06 9.75
C LEU A 330 -4.63 32.99 8.87
N ILE A 331 -4.54 32.78 7.55
CA ILE A 331 -3.66 33.62 6.71
C ILE A 331 -4.29 34.99 6.43
N ASN A 332 -5.61 35.06 6.31
CA ASN A 332 -6.30 36.32 6.02
C ASN A 332 -6.43 37.22 7.26
N ASP A 333 -6.19 36.68 8.46
CA ASP A 333 -6.21 37.41 9.74
C ASP A 333 -4.80 37.40 10.35
N SER A 334 -4.04 38.47 10.05
CA SER A 334 -2.66 38.62 10.49
C SER A 334 -2.50 38.71 12.01
N GLU A 335 -3.52 39.20 12.71
CA GLU A 335 -3.54 39.30 14.18
C GLU A 335 -3.73 37.92 14.80
N THR A 336 -4.73 37.16 14.36
CA THR A 336 -4.93 35.77 14.82
C THR A 336 -3.70 34.91 14.53
N LEU A 337 -3.07 35.05 13.36
CA LEU A 337 -1.85 34.32 13.03
C LEU A 337 -0.66 34.72 13.91
N ALA A 338 -0.58 35.98 14.35
CA ALA A 338 0.44 36.41 15.31
C ALA A 338 0.22 35.74 16.67
N ILE A 339 -1.02 35.73 17.17
CA ILE A 339 -1.40 35.06 18.44
C ILE A 339 -1.10 33.56 18.38
N TYR A 340 -1.44 32.90 17.28
CA TYR A 340 -1.13 31.48 17.10
C TYR A 340 0.37 31.19 17.19
N ARG A 341 1.20 32.00 16.51
CA ARG A 341 2.67 31.86 16.57
C ARG A 341 3.23 32.16 17.95
N GLU A 342 2.67 33.14 18.65
CA GLU A 342 3.06 33.46 20.02
C GLU A 342 2.76 32.30 20.98
N ASN A 343 1.59 31.68 20.85
CA ASN A 343 1.22 30.49 21.62
C ASN A 343 2.18 29.32 21.36
N VAL A 344 2.55 29.08 20.09
CA VAL A 344 3.52 28.04 19.71
C VAL A 344 4.89 28.33 20.33
N MET A 345 5.38 29.57 20.23
CA MET A 345 6.67 29.93 20.80
C MET A 345 6.68 29.90 22.32
N THR A 346 5.57 30.24 22.97
CA THR A 346 5.42 30.18 24.43
C THR A 346 5.56 28.74 24.90
N HIS A 347 4.87 27.79 24.24
CA HIS A 347 5.01 26.36 24.52
C HIS A 347 6.47 25.90 24.37
N LEU A 348 7.15 26.27 23.28
CA LEU A 348 8.54 25.84 23.05
C LEU A 348 9.54 26.45 24.04
N LYS A 349 9.29 27.66 24.53
CA LYS A 349 10.14 28.32 25.55
C LYS A 349 9.99 27.70 26.95
N GLU A 350 8.93 26.94 27.21
CA GLU A 350 8.80 26.17 28.45
C GLU A 350 9.73 24.95 28.47
N LEU A 351 10.11 24.45 27.29
CA LEU A 351 10.94 23.24 27.11
C LEU A 351 12.41 23.54 26.84
N TYR A 352 12.70 24.68 26.21
CA TYR A 352 14.02 25.04 25.70
C TYR A 352 14.42 26.44 26.15
N ASP A 353 15.71 26.65 26.36
CA ASP A 353 16.24 27.96 26.70
C ASP A 353 15.98 28.97 25.56
N GLY A 354 15.73 30.24 25.92
CA GLY A 354 15.35 31.29 24.96
C GLY A 354 16.35 31.52 23.82
N ASN A 355 17.60 31.10 23.98
CA ASN A 355 18.62 31.18 22.93
C ASN A 355 18.51 30.08 21.88
N GLU A 356 18.08 28.86 22.25
CA GLU A 356 17.99 27.72 21.33
C GLU A 356 16.89 27.92 20.28
N MET A 357 15.79 28.57 20.67
CA MET A 357 14.63 28.80 19.81
C MET A 357 14.59 30.19 19.17
N LYS A 358 15.64 31.00 19.32
CA LYS A 358 15.67 32.40 18.83
C LYS A 358 15.47 32.48 17.33
N GLN A 359 16.18 31.66 16.55
CA GLN A 359 16.06 31.66 15.09
C GLN A 359 14.68 31.16 14.64
N LEU A 360 14.14 30.14 15.32
CA LEU A 360 12.78 29.67 15.06
C LEU A 360 11.75 30.76 15.35
N SER A 361 11.89 31.55 16.42
CA SER A 361 10.92 32.61 16.72
C SER A 361 10.79 33.65 15.60
N VAL A 362 11.89 33.94 14.89
CA VAL A 362 11.91 34.90 13.78
C VAL A 362 11.29 34.26 12.53
N LYS A 363 11.59 32.99 12.25
CA LYS A 363 11.20 32.30 11.02
C LYS A 363 9.94 31.42 11.15
N LEU A 364 9.32 31.33 12.34
CA LEU A 364 8.16 30.45 12.58
C LEU A 364 7.00 30.74 11.63
N TYR A 365 6.82 32.00 11.24
CA TYR A 365 5.83 32.37 10.23
C TYR A 365 6.00 31.60 8.93
N LEU A 366 7.24 31.40 8.45
CA LEU A 366 7.50 30.68 7.21
C LEU A 366 7.08 29.21 7.33
N VAL A 367 7.37 28.58 8.47
CA VAL A 367 6.98 27.19 8.75
C VAL A 367 5.45 27.06 8.82
N VAL A 368 4.78 27.90 9.62
CA VAL A 368 3.32 27.89 9.79
C VAL A 368 2.61 28.18 8.47
N HIS A 369 3.03 29.24 7.78
CA HIS A 369 2.48 29.61 6.48
C HIS A 369 2.70 28.49 5.44
N GLY A 370 3.87 27.86 5.45
CA GLY A 370 4.18 26.71 4.60
C GLY A 370 3.23 25.53 4.85
N LEU A 371 3.06 25.13 6.11
CA LEU A 371 2.16 24.04 6.50
C LEU A 371 0.70 24.34 6.14
N LEU A 372 0.21 25.55 6.39
CA LEU A 372 -1.15 25.97 6.00
C LEU A 372 -1.33 25.99 4.48
N THR A 373 -0.32 26.43 3.74
CA THR A 373 -0.35 26.48 2.27
C THR A 373 -0.38 25.07 1.69
N ILE A 374 0.48 24.17 2.18
CA ILE A 374 0.52 22.75 1.78
C ILE A 374 -0.81 22.08 2.11
N GLY A 375 -1.29 22.23 3.35
CA GLY A 375 -2.54 21.62 3.81
C GLY A 375 -3.74 22.04 2.98
N ALA A 376 -3.91 23.34 2.72
CA ALA A 376 -4.99 23.84 1.87
C ALA A 376 -4.86 23.37 0.41
N GLY A 377 -3.63 23.24 -0.09
CA GLY A 377 -3.32 22.71 -1.42
C GLY A 377 -3.87 21.31 -1.62
N LEU A 378 -3.94 20.47 -0.58
CA LEU A 378 -4.47 19.10 -0.66
C LEU A 378 -5.91 18.99 -1.17
N SER A 379 -6.70 20.07 -1.11
CA SER A 379 -8.03 20.14 -1.72
C SER A 379 -8.00 20.12 -3.26
N GLN A 380 -6.84 20.38 -3.85
CA GLN A 380 -6.60 20.39 -5.28
C GLN A 380 -5.69 19.20 -5.65
N PRO A 381 -6.17 18.22 -6.45
CA PRO A 381 -5.35 17.06 -6.84
C PRO A 381 -4.03 17.42 -7.51
N LYS A 382 -3.94 18.60 -8.14
CA LYS A 382 -2.73 19.11 -8.80
C LYS A 382 -1.62 19.49 -7.83
N GLU A 383 -1.95 19.85 -6.59
CA GLU A 383 -0.97 20.27 -5.57
C GLU A 383 -0.45 19.07 -4.77
N LEU A 384 -1.24 18.00 -4.64
CA LEU A 384 -0.83 16.76 -3.97
C LEU A 384 0.46 16.19 -4.58
N LYS A 385 0.65 16.34 -5.90
CA LYS A 385 1.84 15.88 -6.61
C LYS A 385 3.15 16.45 -6.05
N ASP A 386 3.10 17.69 -5.54
CA ASP A 386 4.26 18.46 -5.07
C ASP A 386 4.46 18.34 -3.54
N LEU A 387 3.61 17.59 -2.84
CA LEU A 387 3.57 17.50 -1.37
C LEU A 387 4.96 17.31 -0.75
N LEU A 388 5.70 16.28 -1.19
CA LEU A 388 7.00 15.96 -0.60
C LEU A 388 8.05 17.04 -0.89
N GLY A 389 8.04 17.58 -2.12
CA GLY A 389 8.92 18.68 -2.51
C GLY A 389 8.64 19.94 -1.70
N ASN A 390 7.37 20.27 -1.46
CA ASN A 390 6.95 21.41 -0.66
C ASN A 390 7.29 21.23 0.83
N LEU A 391 7.17 20.02 1.37
CA LEU A 391 7.63 19.74 2.74
C LEU A 391 9.15 19.95 2.88
N VAL A 392 9.93 19.51 1.90
CA VAL A 392 11.38 19.75 1.89
C VAL A 392 11.68 21.25 1.82
N SER A 393 11.07 21.96 0.86
CA SER A 393 11.42 23.35 0.57
C SER A 393 10.88 24.36 1.58
N MET A 394 9.63 24.19 2.04
CA MET A 394 8.94 25.17 2.89
C MET A 394 9.03 24.87 4.38
N VAL A 395 9.32 23.61 4.77
CA VAL A 395 9.34 23.19 6.17
C VAL A 395 10.73 22.72 6.58
N ILE A 396 11.25 21.65 5.98
CA ILE A 396 12.52 21.03 6.41
C ILE A 396 13.69 22.02 6.31
N ARG A 397 13.83 22.70 5.17
CA ARG A 397 14.91 23.70 4.99
C ARG A 397 14.83 24.83 6.01
N VAL A 398 13.63 25.36 6.26
CA VAL A 398 13.45 26.45 7.23
C VAL A 398 13.81 25.99 8.64
N LEU A 399 13.41 24.79 9.03
CA LEU A 399 13.76 24.21 10.34
C LEU A 399 15.28 23.99 10.46
N HIS A 400 15.93 23.52 9.40
CA HIS A 400 17.38 23.34 9.38
C HIS A 400 18.12 24.69 9.45
N ASP A 401 17.63 25.72 8.76
CA ASP A 401 18.15 27.10 8.83
C ASP A 401 17.94 27.74 10.21
N CYS A 402 17.01 27.22 11.01
CA CYS A 402 16.80 27.61 12.40
C CYS A 402 17.68 26.84 13.39
N GLY A 403 18.47 25.87 12.93
CA GLY A 403 19.29 25.01 13.79
C GLY A 403 18.49 23.96 14.56
N ILE A 404 17.25 23.66 14.15
CA ILE A 404 16.40 22.67 14.81
C ILE A 404 16.96 21.27 14.59
N GLN A 405 17.16 20.55 15.68
CA GLN A 405 17.62 19.17 15.66
C GLN A 405 16.44 18.20 15.48
N ARG A 406 16.76 17.00 14.96
CA ARG A 406 15.78 15.91 14.78
C ARG A 406 15.01 15.58 16.06
N THR A 407 15.67 15.62 17.21
CA THR A 407 15.08 15.34 18.53
C THR A 407 14.03 16.37 18.96
N GLN A 408 14.11 17.59 18.45
CA GLN A 408 13.22 18.71 18.80
C GLN A 408 11.97 18.76 17.90
N LEU A 409 11.92 17.98 16.81
CA LEU A 409 10.81 18.01 15.87
C LEU A 409 9.48 17.61 16.52
N ASP A 410 9.51 16.63 17.40
CA ASP A 410 8.30 16.16 18.09
C ASP A 410 7.70 17.29 18.93
N ASP A 411 8.52 18.07 19.62
CA ASP A 411 8.05 19.21 20.40
C ASP A 411 7.54 20.34 19.52
N VAL A 412 8.19 20.62 18.39
CA VAL A 412 7.73 21.62 17.41
C VAL A 412 6.34 21.24 16.87
N PHE A 413 6.14 19.99 16.45
CA PHE A 413 4.83 19.54 15.96
C PHE A 413 3.78 19.46 17.07
N THR A 414 4.17 19.11 18.31
CA THR A 414 3.30 19.16 19.50
C THR A 414 2.82 20.60 19.74
N ALA A 415 3.74 21.55 19.79
CA ALA A 415 3.42 22.97 19.99
C ALA A 415 2.50 23.51 18.90
N LEU A 416 2.71 23.14 17.63
CA LEU A 416 1.83 23.51 16.51
C LEU A 416 0.41 22.95 16.68
N ILE A 417 0.26 21.70 17.13
CA ILE A 417 -1.07 21.11 17.33
C ILE A 417 -1.76 21.75 18.54
N ASP A 418 -1.08 21.79 19.68
CA ASP A 418 -1.69 22.15 20.97
C ASP A 418 -1.93 23.67 21.14
N SER A 419 -1.34 24.49 20.27
CA SER A 419 -1.57 25.93 20.27
C SER A 419 -2.83 26.35 19.51
N LEU A 420 -3.32 25.54 18.56
CA LEU A 420 -4.48 25.90 17.76
C LEU A 420 -5.78 25.95 18.59
N PRO A 421 -6.06 24.99 19.49
CA PRO A 421 -7.21 25.05 20.38
C PRO A 421 -7.20 26.25 21.34
N LYS A 422 -6.05 26.89 21.59
CA LYS A 422 -5.96 28.06 22.47
C LYS A 422 -6.45 29.35 21.81
N LEU A 423 -6.71 29.34 20.50
CA LEU A 423 -7.26 30.49 19.79
C LEU A 423 -8.73 30.69 20.17
N ASP A 424 -9.02 31.88 20.69
CA ASP A 424 -10.36 32.36 21.00
C ASP A 424 -10.87 33.24 19.85
N VAL A 425 -11.45 32.61 18.82
CA VAL A 425 -11.93 33.32 17.63
C VAL A 425 -13.36 32.92 17.28
N TRP A 426 -14.17 33.91 16.93
CA TRP A 426 -15.61 33.79 16.70
C TRP A 426 -15.99 32.75 15.63
N TYR A 427 -15.20 32.57 14.56
CA TYR A 427 -15.49 31.57 13.53
C TYR A 427 -15.23 30.12 14.00
N LEU A 428 -14.51 29.95 15.11
CA LEU A 428 -14.39 28.66 15.81
C LEU A 428 -15.50 28.45 16.85
N HIS A 429 -16.54 29.30 16.94
CA HIS A 429 -17.57 29.15 17.98
C HIS A 429 -18.64 28.10 17.65
N GLY A 430 -18.78 27.69 16.38
CA GLY A 430 -19.60 26.53 16.02
C GLY A 430 -18.92 25.24 16.49
N LEU A 431 -19.49 24.56 17.50
CA LEU A 431 -18.89 23.36 18.13
C LEU A 431 -18.49 22.28 17.10
N GLU A 432 -19.38 22.00 16.14
CA GLU A 432 -19.12 20.99 15.09
C GLU A 432 -18.00 21.43 14.14
N THR A 433 -18.06 22.67 13.64
CA THR A 433 -17.05 23.23 12.73
C THR A 433 -15.67 23.31 13.40
N ARG A 434 -15.60 23.73 14.66
CA ARG A 434 -14.36 23.79 15.44
C ARG A 434 -13.74 22.42 15.60
N SER A 435 -14.54 21.43 16.00
CA SER A 435 -14.04 20.05 16.19
C SER A 435 -13.46 19.47 14.89
N ALA A 436 -14.12 19.71 13.76
CA ALA A 436 -13.68 19.25 12.45
C ALA A 436 -12.39 19.93 11.99
N LEU A 437 -12.24 21.24 12.21
CA LEU A 437 -11.04 22.01 11.88
C LEU A 437 -9.84 21.55 12.71
N LEU A 438 -10.01 21.45 14.04
CA LEU A 438 -8.96 21.00 14.95
C LEU A 438 -8.52 19.57 14.63
N ALA A 439 -9.48 18.65 14.42
CA ALA A 439 -9.18 17.27 14.05
C ALA A 439 -8.48 17.18 12.69
N SER A 440 -8.85 18.01 11.73
CA SER A 440 -8.19 18.06 10.41
C SER A 440 -6.74 18.55 10.52
N TRP A 441 -6.50 19.59 11.33
CA TRP A 441 -5.16 20.12 11.56
C TRP A 441 -4.26 19.12 12.28
N GLU A 442 -4.74 18.52 13.37
CA GLU A 442 -4.01 17.51 14.11
C GLU A 442 -3.67 16.31 13.23
N ARG A 443 -4.63 15.82 12.44
CA ARG A 443 -4.45 14.69 11.52
C ARG A 443 -3.45 15.00 10.41
N PHE A 444 -3.49 16.22 9.86
CA PHE A 444 -2.53 16.68 8.86
C PHE A 444 -1.12 16.80 9.43
N LEU A 445 -0.97 17.48 10.57
CA LEU A 445 0.33 17.67 11.20
C LEU A 445 0.94 16.37 11.70
N SER A 446 0.14 15.44 12.21
CA SER A 446 0.63 14.13 12.66
C SER A 446 1.24 13.32 11.52
N VAL A 447 0.58 13.27 10.36
CA VAL A 447 1.15 12.64 9.17
C VAL A 447 2.37 13.42 8.67
N THR A 448 2.26 14.75 8.62
CA THR A 448 3.37 15.60 8.16
C THR A 448 4.61 15.44 9.02
N ARG A 449 4.47 15.31 10.35
CA ARG A 449 5.56 14.99 11.28
C ARG A 449 6.29 13.72 10.86
N VAL A 450 5.54 12.65 10.57
CA VAL A 450 6.12 11.36 10.13
C VAL A 450 6.89 11.52 8.83
N LEU A 451 6.32 12.24 7.85
CA LEU A 451 6.99 12.50 6.57
C LEU A 451 8.24 13.37 6.74
N VAL A 452 8.16 14.41 7.56
CA VAL A 452 9.29 15.29 7.89
C VAL A 452 10.39 14.50 8.59
N LEU A 453 10.08 13.71 9.62
CA LEU A 453 11.05 12.85 10.30
C LEU A 453 11.72 11.85 9.35
N LEU A 454 10.98 11.29 8.41
CA LEU A 454 11.55 10.37 7.43
C LEU A 454 12.60 11.05 6.53
N MET A 455 12.36 12.32 6.20
CA MET A 455 13.15 13.08 5.23
C MET A 455 14.17 14.03 5.88
N PHE A 456 14.09 14.32 7.17
CA PHE A 456 14.77 15.46 7.82
C PHE A 456 16.29 15.45 7.60
N ASP A 457 16.95 14.33 7.90
CA ASP A 457 18.41 14.21 7.80
C ASP A 457 18.88 14.06 6.34
N ARG A 458 17.99 13.61 5.45
CA ARG A 458 18.30 13.30 4.04
C ARG A 458 18.01 14.48 3.10
N GLY A 459 17.10 15.37 3.51
CA GLY A 459 16.63 16.50 2.71
C GLY A 459 17.59 17.70 2.67
N SER A 460 18.53 17.80 3.60
CA SER A 460 19.58 18.85 3.58
C SER A 460 20.70 18.52 2.59
N LEU A 461 20.99 17.24 2.36
CA LEU A 461 22.10 16.75 1.54
C LEU A 461 21.85 16.83 0.02
N SER A 462 20.59 16.87 -0.44
CA SER A 462 20.26 16.87 -1.88
C SER A 462 20.45 18.24 -2.56
N SER A 463 21.10 19.20 -1.90
CA SER A 463 21.28 20.57 -2.37
C SER A 463 22.76 21.02 -2.44
N GLN A 464 23.71 20.08 -2.29
CA GLN A 464 25.12 20.31 -2.64
C GLN A 464 25.45 19.79 -4.03
#